data_AF-A0A9E3N5K7-F1
#
_entry.id   AF-A0A9E3N5K7-F1
#
_cell.length_a   1.000
_cell.length_b   1.000
_cell.length_c   1.000
_cell.angle_alpha   90.00
_cell.angle_beta   90.00
_cell.angle_gamma   90.00
#
_symmetry.space_group_name_H-M   'P 1'
#
loop_
_entity.id
_entity.type
_entity.pdbx_description
1 polymer ?
#
loop_
_entity_poly.entity_id
_entity_poly.type
_entity_poly.pdbx_seq_one_letter_code
_entity_poly.pdbx_strand_id
1 'polypeptide(L)'
;MAVSMYPWQQDAWTRLQAMRARLPHAILFHGPAGIGKADFIEAFAQALLCENVQPDGHACGTCASCGWFAQGNHPDYRRVRSEALEDEVPAAEGEDTPAEEKKAKSKTASKEIKIEQVRALADFMNISTHRQGLRV
;
A
#
# COMPACT_ATOMS: atom_id res chain seq x y z
N MET A 1 -5.53 -1.13 12.44
CA MET A 1 -6.81 -0.39 12.59
C MET A 1 -7.69 -0.77 11.41
N ALA A 2 -8.98 -1.03 11.63
CA ALA A 2 -9.90 -1.44 10.56
C ALA A 2 -10.06 -0.30 9.56
N VAL A 3 -9.77 -0.58 8.28
CA VAL A 3 -9.87 0.40 7.20
C VAL A 3 -11.34 0.73 6.99
N SER A 4 -11.76 1.92 7.45
CA SER A 4 -13.12 2.40 7.31
C SER A 4 -13.31 3.00 5.91
N MET A 5 -13.94 2.22 5.01
CA MET A 5 -14.43 2.76 3.75
C MET A 5 -15.52 3.80 4.05
N TYR A 6 -15.36 5.01 3.51
CA TYR A 6 -16.32 6.08 3.75
C TYR A 6 -17.54 5.95 2.81
N PRO A 7 -18.75 6.37 3.23
CA PRO A 7 -19.96 6.17 2.43
C PRO A 7 -19.90 6.77 1.01
N TRP A 8 -19.23 7.91 0.85
CA TRP A 8 -19.05 8.57 -0.45
C TRP A 8 -18.07 7.85 -1.40
N GLN A 9 -17.40 6.80 -0.94
CA GLN A 9 -16.45 6.01 -1.74
C GLN A 9 -17.09 4.75 -2.34
N GLN A 10 -18.34 4.44 -2.00
CA GLN A 10 -19.02 3.21 -2.41
C GLN A 10 -19.14 3.07 -3.93
N ASP A 11 -19.46 4.16 -4.63
CA ASP A 11 -19.59 4.16 -6.10
C ASP A 11 -18.23 3.89 -6.77
N ALA A 12 -17.17 4.51 -6.23
CA ALA A 12 -15.81 4.29 -6.71
C ALA A 12 -15.35 2.85 -6.47
N TRP A 13 -15.66 2.28 -5.30
CA TRP A 13 -15.39 0.88 -4.97
C TRP A 13 -16.06 -0.06 -5.96
N THR A 14 -17.37 0.11 -6.17
CA THR A 14 -18.16 -0.71 -7.09
C THR A 14 -17.57 -0.68 -8.50
N ARG A 15 -17.12 0.48 -8.98
CA ARG A 15 -16.46 0.63 -10.27
C ARG A 15 -15.13 -0.14 -10.35
N LEU A 16 -14.31 -0.08 -9.30
CA LEU A 16 -13.04 -0.85 -9.24
C LEU A 16 -13.30 -2.35 -9.25
N GLN A 17 -14.29 -2.81 -8.48
CA GLN A 17 -14.65 -4.23 -8.43
C GLN A 17 -15.13 -4.75 -9.79
N ALA A 18 -15.88 -3.95 -10.54
CA ALA A 18 -16.31 -4.30 -11.90
C ALA A 18 -15.12 -4.47 -12.88
N MET A 19 -14.00 -3.79 -12.63
CA MET A 19 -12.79 -3.87 -13.46
C MET A 19 -11.81 -4.96 -13.00
N ARG A 20 -12.09 -5.66 -11.89
CA ARG A 20 -11.14 -6.56 -11.23
C ARG A 20 -10.65 -7.71 -12.10
N ALA A 21 -11.52 -8.25 -12.96
CA ALA A 21 -11.16 -9.33 -13.89
C ALA A 21 -10.10 -8.89 -14.93
N ARG A 22 -10.04 -7.60 -15.24
CA ARG A 22 -9.07 -7.02 -16.18
C ARG A 22 -8.60 -5.67 -15.68
N LEU A 23 -7.90 -5.71 -14.54
CA LEU A 23 -7.42 -4.50 -13.89
C LEU A 23 -6.31 -3.83 -14.72
N PRO A 24 -6.37 -2.51 -14.97
CA PRO A 24 -5.25 -1.78 -15.56
C PRO A 24 -4.03 -1.82 -14.62
N HIS A 25 -2.83 -1.82 -15.21
CA HIS A 25 -1.56 -1.89 -14.48
C HIS A 25 -1.21 -0.59 -13.73
N ALA A 26 -1.91 0.51 -14.02
CA ALA A 26 -1.75 1.79 -13.34
C ALA A 26 -3.11 2.47 -13.20
N ILE A 27 -3.45 2.88 -11.98
CA ILE A 27 -4.68 3.61 -11.66
C ILE A 27 -4.30 4.92 -10.98
N LEU A 28 -4.79 6.04 -11.52
CA LEU A 28 -4.63 7.35 -10.92
C LEU A 28 -5.87 7.70 -10.09
N PHE A 29 -5.68 7.87 -8.79
CA PHE A 29 -6.70 8.39 -7.88
C PHE A 29 -6.55 9.90 -7.71
N HIS A 30 -7.61 10.66 -7.98
CA HIS A 30 -7.60 12.12 -7.84
C HIS A 30 -8.83 12.60 -7.08
N GLY A 31 -8.72 13.75 -6.42
CA GLY A 31 -9.81 14.37 -5.67
C GLY A 31 -9.29 15.30 -4.55
N PRO A 32 -10.18 16.02 -3.85
CA PRO A 32 -9.80 16.94 -2.79
C PRO A 32 -8.98 16.28 -1.65
N ALA A 33 -8.17 17.07 -0.95
CA ALA A 33 -7.51 16.61 0.28
C ALA A 33 -8.55 16.29 1.37
N GLY A 34 -8.28 15.31 2.23
CA GLY A 34 -9.17 14.95 3.35
C GLY A 34 -10.31 13.98 3.04
N ILE A 35 -10.56 13.60 1.78
CA ILE A 35 -11.66 12.67 1.43
C ILE A 35 -11.39 11.18 1.74
N GLY A 36 -10.28 10.87 2.41
CA GLY A 36 -9.86 9.49 2.73
C GLY A 36 -9.28 8.70 1.56
N LYS A 37 -8.62 9.35 0.58
CA LYS A 37 -8.05 8.64 -0.59
C LYS A 37 -6.99 7.61 -0.20
N ALA A 38 -6.13 7.95 0.76
CA ALA A 38 -5.06 7.05 1.19
C ALA A 38 -5.65 5.75 1.78
N ASP A 39 -6.61 5.89 2.70
CA ASP A 39 -7.31 4.76 3.32
C ASP A 39 -8.03 3.91 2.26
N PHE A 40 -8.69 4.55 1.29
CA PHE A 40 -9.38 3.86 0.20
C PHE A 40 -8.42 3.04 -0.68
N ILE A 41 -7.29 3.64 -1.08
CA ILE A 41 -6.27 2.98 -1.90
C ILE A 41 -5.66 1.79 -1.14
N GLU A 42 -5.42 1.97 0.16
CA GLU A 42 -4.88 0.92 1.04
C GLU A 42 -5.87 -0.22 1.23
N ALA A 43 -7.17 0.07 1.41
CA ALA A 43 -8.24 -0.93 1.44
C ALA A 43 -8.28 -1.75 0.15
N PHE A 44 -8.16 -1.06 -1.00
CA PHE A 44 -8.18 -1.69 -2.30
C PHE A 44 -6.95 -2.57 -2.52
N ALA A 45 -5.76 -2.08 -2.16
CA ALA A 45 -4.52 -2.85 -2.21
C ALA A 45 -4.61 -4.12 -1.35
N GLN A 46 -5.11 -4.01 -0.12
CA GLN A 46 -5.34 -5.16 0.76
C GLN A 46 -6.32 -6.16 0.13
N ALA A 47 -7.40 -5.67 -0.48
CA ALA A 47 -8.38 -6.52 -1.14
C ALA A 47 -7.80 -7.26 -2.35
N LEU A 48 -6.91 -6.63 -3.13
CA LEU A 48 -6.24 -7.24 -4.27
C LEU A 48 -5.29 -8.37 -3.88
N LEU A 49 -4.62 -8.24 -2.74
CA LEU A 49 -3.65 -9.21 -2.24
C LEU A 49 -4.28 -10.32 -1.37
N CYS A 50 -5.49 -10.07 -0.88
CA CYS A 50 -6.24 -11.02 -0.05
C CYS A 50 -6.50 -12.35 -0.76
N GLU A 51 -6.21 -13.46 -0.07
CA GLU A 51 -6.45 -14.81 -0.58
C GLU A 51 -7.92 -15.20 -0.62
N ASN A 52 -8.68 -14.77 0.40
CA ASN A 52 -10.09 -15.10 0.57
C ASN A 52 -10.93 -13.83 0.48
N VAL A 53 -11.03 -13.28 -0.72
CA VAL A 53 -11.80 -12.06 -0.97
C VAL A 53 -13.28 -12.30 -0.65
N GLN A 54 -13.91 -11.38 0.06
CA GLN A 54 -15.34 -11.43 0.35
C GLN A 54 -16.18 -11.15 -0.91
N PRO A 55 -17.46 -11.57 -0.94
CA PRO A 55 -18.33 -11.38 -2.12
C PRO A 55 -18.55 -9.92 -2.53
N ASP A 56 -18.52 -9.01 -1.55
CA ASP A 56 -18.58 -7.55 -1.73
C ASP A 56 -17.26 -6.94 -2.22
N GLY A 57 -16.23 -7.77 -2.35
CA GLY A 57 -14.93 -7.38 -2.83
C GLY A 57 -13.89 -7.05 -1.78
N HIS A 58 -14.28 -7.00 -0.50
CA HIS A 58 -13.40 -6.61 0.59
C HIS A 58 -12.41 -7.72 0.95
N ALA A 59 -11.31 -7.33 1.59
CA ALA A 59 -10.40 -8.28 2.20
C ALA A 59 -11.08 -9.04 3.35
N CYS A 60 -10.76 -10.31 3.57
CA CYS A 60 -11.30 -11.07 4.71
C CYS A 60 -10.77 -10.61 6.07
N GLY A 61 -9.60 -9.97 6.10
CA GLY A 61 -8.94 -9.54 7.34
C GLY A 61 -8.35 -10.68 8.19
N THR A 62 -8.52 -11.95 7.79
CA THR A 62 -8.18 -13.13 8.61
C THR A 62 -7.18 -14.08 7.96
N CYS A 63 -6.94 -13.99 6.65
CA CYS A 63 -5.91 -14.81 5.98
C CYS A 63 -4.50 -14.30 6.29
N ALA A 64 -3.49 -15.14 6.03
CA ALA A 64 -2.08 -14.80 6.27
C ALA A 64 -1.64 -13.55 5.50
N SER A 65 -2.04 -13.42 4.23
CA SER A 65 -1.80 -12.19 3.45
C SER A 65 -2.40 -10.94 4.12
N CYS A 66 -3.64 -10.99 4.58
CA CYS A 66 -4.24 -9.86 5.31
C CYS A 66 -3.48 -9.52 6.60
N GLY A 67 -2.96 -10.54 7.28
CA GLY A 67 -2.12 -10.39 8.47
C GLY A 67 -0.81 -9.66 8.18
N TRP A 68 -0.06 -10.07 7.14
CA TRP A 68 1.16 -9.39 6.72
C TRP A 68 0.90 -7.97 6.24
N PHE A 69 -0.18 -7.76 5.49
CA PHE A 69 -0.57 -6.42 5.04
C PHE A 69 -0.86 -5.50 6.23
N ALA A 70 -1.60 -5.97 7.24
CA ALA A 70 -1.89 -5.20 8.44
C ALA A 70 -0.63 -4.87 9.27
N GLN A 71 0.42 -5.69 9.13
CA GLN A 71 1.74 -5.48 9.74
C GLN A 71 2.68 -4.64 8.86
N GLY A 72 2.28 -4.26 7.65
CA GLY A 72 3.13 -3.51 6.72
C GLY A 72 4.21 -4.33 5.99
N ASN A 73 4.27 -5.64 6.22
CA ASN A 73 5.36 -6.52 5.75
C ASN A 73 4.87 -7.51 4.68
N HIS A 74 3.93 -7.10 3.82
CA HIS A 74 3.43 -7.98 2.76
C HIS A 74 4.47 -8.03 1.62
N PRO A 75 4.98 -9.22 1.24
CA PRO A 75 6.09 -9.34 0.29
C PRO A 75 5.74 -8.88 -1.13
N ASP A 76 4.46 -8.85 -1.48
CA ASP A 76 3.95 -8.36 -2.76
C ASP A 76 3.29 -6.95 -2.67
N TYR A 77 3.52 -6.18 -1.58
CA TYR A 77 3.03 -4.81 -1.41
C TYR A 77 4.17 -3.82 -1.21
N ARG A 78 4.20 -2.70 -1.94
CA ARG A 78 5.13 -1.60 -1.63
C ARG A 78 4.48 -0.23 -1.66
N ARG A 79 4.56 0.46 -0.54
CA ARG A 79 4.09 1.83 -0.36
C ARG A 79 5.25 2.80 -0.53
N VAL A 80 5.13 3.72 -1.47
CA VAL A 80 6.12 4.78 -1.70
C VAL A 80 5.54 6.12 -1.24
N ARG A 81 6.23 6.78 -0.31
CA ARG A 81 5.85 8.09 0.23
C ARG A 81 7.07 8.98 0.32
N SER A 82 6.85 10.28 0.50
CA SER A 82 7.94 11.18 0.85
C SER A 82 8.29 11.03 2.33
N GLU A 83 9.55 11.23 2.67
CA GLU A 83 10.08 11.11 4.05
C GLU A 83 9.27 11.96 5.04
N ALA A 84 8.83 13.15 4.62
CA ALA A 84 8.00 14.03 5.45
C ALA A 84 6.63 13.44 5.84
N LEU A 85 6.15 12.40 5.14
CA LEU A 85 4.89 11.70 5.43
C LEU A 85 5.13 10.33 6.10
N GLU A 86 6.39 9.90 6.26
CA GLU A 86 6.75 8.63 6.90
C GLU A 86 6.87 8.77 8.42
N ASP A 87 7.32 9.94 8.92
CA ASP A 87 7.47 10.22 10.36
C ASP A 87 6.13 10.26 11.15
N GLU A 88 4.97 10.27 10.48
CA GLU A 88 3.65 10.31 11.12
C GLU A 88 3.01 8.91 11.35
N VAL A 89 3.64 7.83 10.89
CA VAL A 89 3.15 6.45 11.09
C VAL A 89 4.17 5.68 11.90
N PRO A 90 3.83 5.14 13.11
CA PRO A 90 4.79 4.35 13.87
C PRO A 90 5.14 3.11 13.04
N ALA A 91 6.43 2.99 12.75
CA ALA A 91 7.03 1.87 12.03
C ALA A 91 6.54 0.55 12.64
N ALA A 92 5.82 -0.24 11.85
CA ALA A 92 5.85 -1.67 12.04
C ALA A 92 7.22 -2.12 11.53
N GLU A 93 8.09 -2.48 12.47
CA GLU A 93 9.45 -2.92 12.20
C GLU A 93 9.43 -4.20 11.35
N GLY A 94 10.16 -4.19 10.25
CA GLY A 94 10.50 -5.42 9.53
C GLY A 94 10.56 -5.27 8.03
N GLU A 95 11.64 -4.67 7.52
CA GLU A 95 12.36 -5.26 6.39
C GLU A 95 13.76 -4.62 6.27
N ASP A 96 14.73 -5.52 6.19
CA ASP A 96 16.18 -5.33 6.11
C ASP A 96 16.61 -4.20 5.16
N THR A 97 16.78 -3.01 5.71
CA THR A 97 17.78 -2.06 5.24
C THR A 97 18.93 -2.09 6.24
N PRO A 98 20.19 -2.22 5.80
CA PRO A 98 21.31 -2.34 6.72
C PRO A 98 21.34 -1.08 7.58
N ALA A 99 21.23 -1.30 8.89
CA ALA A 99 21.31 -0.28 9.91
C ALA A 99 22.65 0.47 9.81
N GLU A 100 22.65 1.63 9.15
CA GLU A 100 23.62 2.67 9.47
C GLU A 100 23.01 3.55 10.58
N GLU A 101 23.30 3.16 11.82
CA GLU A 101 23.40 4.15 12.89
C GLU A 101 24.48 5.17 12.50
N LYS A 102 24.11 6.43 12.28
CA LYS A 102 24.75 7.59 12.94
C LYS A 102 24.16 8.96 12.57
N LYS A 103 23.89 9.68 13.66
CA LYS A 103 24.03 11.13 13.89
C LYS A 103 22.95 12.07 13.36
N ALA A 104 22.17 12.55 14.34
CA ALA A 104 21.81 13.95 14.55
C ALA A 104 22.45 14.93 13.56
N LYS A 105 21.74 15.20 12.47
CA LYS A 105 21.77 16.47 11.75
C LYS A 105 20.35 16.76 11.33
N SER A 106 19.81 17.84 11.88
CA SER A 106 18.64 18.57 11.38
C SER A 106 18.69 18.68 9.85
N LYS A 107 18.11 17.71 9.15
CA LYS A 107 17.79 17.81 7.74
C LYS A 107 16.28 17.70 7.67
N THR A 108 15.65 18.79 7.26
CA THR A 108 14.23 18.83 6.96
C THR A 108 13.86 17.64 6.09
N ALA A 109 12.98 16.77 6.58
CA ALA A 109 12.49 15.62 5.83
C ALA A 109 11.92 16.11 4.48
N SER A 110 12.32 15.43 3.39
CA SER A 110 11.91 15.87 2.05
C SER A 110 10.41 15.65 1.86
N LYS A 111 9.73 16.64 1.27
CA LYS A 111 8.33 16.51 0.82
C LYS A 111 8.21 15.78 -0.52
N GLU A 112 9.34 15.55 -1.20
CA GLU A 112 9.42 14.93 -2.51
C GLU A 112 9.77 13.45 -2.41
N ILE A 113 9.25 12.64 -3.34
CA ILE A 113 9.67 11.24 -3.54
C ILE A 113 11.01 11.27 -4.26
N LYS A 114 12.05 10.75 -3.63
CA LYS A 114 13.41 10.74 -4.16
C LYS A 114 13.57 9.67 -5.23
N ILE A 115 14.50 9.91 -6.17
CA ILE A 115 14.78 8.97 -7.25
C ILE A 115 15.33 7.63 -6.71
N GLU A 116 16.04 7.65 -5.59
CA GLU A 116 16.55 6.45 -4.92
C GLU A 116 15.40 5.56 -4.44
N GLN A 117 14.33 6.14 -3.89
CA GLN A 117 13.14 5.38 -3.45
C GLN A 117 12.48 4.66 -4.63
N VAL A 118 12.40 5.32 -5.78
CA VAL A 118 11.86 4.71 -7.01
C VAL A 118 12.78 3.62 -7.54
N ARG A 119 14.10 3.85 -7.56
CA ARG A 119 15.09 2.87 -8.03
C ARG A 119 15.12 1.62 -7.16
N ALA A 120 14.91 1.74 -5.86
CA ALA A 120 14.84 0.61 -4.93
C ALA A 120 13.67 -0.35 -5.25
N LEU A 121 12.62 0.11 -5.95
CA LEU A 121 11.53 -0.76 -6.38
C LEU A 121 11.90 -1.71 -7.52
N ALA A 122 13.04 -1.50 -8.20
CA ALA A 122 13.45 -2.34 -9.32
C ALA A 122 13.59 -3.82 -8.90
N ASP A 123 14.17 -4.07 -7.73
CA ASP A 123 14.35 -5.44 -7.23
C ASP A 123 13.00 -6.10 -6.95
N PHE A 124 12.07 -5.37 -6.31
CA PHE A 124 10.70 -5.81 -6.08
C PHE A 124 9.97 -6.14 -7.39
N MET A 125 10.11 -5.31 -8.42
CA MET A 125 9.46 -5.50 -9.72
C MET A 125 10.06 -6.66 -10.54
N ASN A 126 11.30 -7.05 -10.27
CA ASN A 126 12.02 -8.08 -11.03
C ASN A 126 11.96 -9.48 -10.41
N ILE A 127 11.40 -9.63 -9.21
CA ILE A 127 11.21 -10.94 -8.55
C ILE A 127 9.81 -11.50 -8.88
N SER A 128 9.68 -12.82 -9.03
CA SER A 128 8.37 -13.47 -9.21
C SER A 128 7.50 -13.31 -7.97
N THR A 129 6.18 -13.20 -8.15
CA THR A 129 5.23 -13.06 -7.02
C THR A 129 5.43 -14.16 -5.98
N HIS A 130 5.51 -13.80 -4.71
CA HIS A 130 5.67 -14.78 -3.63
C HIS A 130 4.44 -15.68 -3.48
N ARG A 131 3.26 -15.15 -3.85
CA ARG A 131 2.01 -15.91 -3.95
C ARG A 131 1.37 -15.57 -5.28
N GLN A 132 1.01 -16.58 -6.09
CA GLN A 132 0.60 -16.52 -7.51
C GLN A 132 -0.55 -15.54 -7.82
N GLY A 133 -0.32 -14.25 -7.68
CA GLY A 133 -1.33 -13.20 -7.67
C GLY A 133 -0.79 -11.89 -8.19
N LEU A 134 -1.26 -10.79 -7.60
CA LEU A 134 -0.89 -9.43 -7.98
C LEU A 134 0.25 -8.90 -7.11
N ARG A 135 0.99 -7.93 -7.63
CA ARG A 135 1.88 -7.05 -6.85
C ARG A 135 1.31 -5.64 -6.89
N VAL A 136 1.33 -4.95 -5.76
CA VAL A 136 0.70 -3.63 -5.61
C VAL A 136 1.68 -2.62 -5.05
#